data_AF-A0A3B0AMJ6-F1
#
_entry.id   AF-A0A3B0AMJ6-F1
#
_cell.length_a   1.000
_cell.length_b   1.000
_cell.length_c   1.000
_cell.angle_alpha   90.00
_cell.angle_beta   90.00
_cell.angle_gamma   90.00
#
_symmetry.space_group_name_H-M   'P 1'
#
loop_
_entity.id
_entity.type
_entity.pdbx_description
1 polymer ?
#
loop_
_entity_poly.entity_id
_entity_poly.type
_entity_poly.pdbx_seq_one_letter_code
_entity_poly.pdbx_strand_id
1 'polypeptide(L)'
;MDDLIAFVRARLDEDEAAAQAACEHASASWHVGGLNDPEAADTVLMWPPNPRAAEFERRKGLPVTSDRWDGIQMADIPGLALHIARHDPERVLREIWAKRRVLRDYEDVQRALKVAGPGTPPHDLVSGAANILSQMLHLLALPYADHPDYREEWRLWPPGAIR
;
A
#
# COMPACT_ATOMS: atom_id res chain seq x y z
N MET A 1 -0.51 22.53 5.34
CA MET A 1 0.47 21.53 4.86
C MET A 1 0.72 20.47 5.93
N ASP A 2 1.03 20.88 7.16
CA ASP A 2 1.19 19.94 8.28
C ASP A 2 -0.03 19.02 8.47
N ASP A 3 -1.26 19.55 8.35
CA ASP A 3 -2.49 18.76 8.38
C ASP A 3 -2.57 17.70 7.26
N LEU A 4 -2.16 18.06 6.04
CA LEU A 4 -2.14 17.14 4.90
C LEU A 4 -1.10 16.02 5.11
N ILE A 5 0.07 16.36 5.64
CA ILE A 5 1.12 15.38 5.97
C ILE A 5 0.63 14.43 7.06
N ALA A 6 0.03 14.98 8.13
CA ALA A 6 -0.53 14.18 9.21
C ALA A 6 -1.62 13.23 8.70
N PHE A 7 -2.51 13.72 7.84
CA PHE A 7 -3.54 12.91 7.20
C PHE A 7 -2.94 11.78 6.35
N VAL A 8 -2.04 12.08 5.41
CA VAL A 8 -1.42 11.05 4.55
C VAL A 8 -0.64 10.04 5.39
N ARG A 9 0.08 10.49 6.44
CA ARG A 9 0.80 9.59 7.34
C ARG A 9 -0.16 8.62 8.04
N ALA A 10 -1.26 9.12 8.61
CA ALA A 10 -2.24 8.27 9.28
C ALA A 10 -2.85 7.23 8.33
N ARG A 11 -3.18 7.60 7.09
CA ARG A 11 -3.71 6.66 6.10
C ARG A 11 -2.69 5.60 5.68
N LEU A 12 -1.41 5.99 5.52
CA LEU A 12 -0.34 5.04 5.25
C LEU A 12 -0.08 4.10 6.44
N ASP A 13 -0.29 4.55 7.67
CA ASP A 13 -0.18 3.71 8.87
C ASP A 13 -1.31 2.67 8.93
N GLU A 14 -2.54 3.07 8.57
CA GLU A 14 -3.70 2.17 8.45
C GLU A 14 -3.50 1.12 7.34
N ASP A 15 -3.07 1.54 6.15
CA ASP A 15 -2.77 0.64 5.04
C ASP A 15 -1.63 -0.32 5.39
N GLU A 16 -0.61 0.15 6.12
CA GLU A 16 0.50 -0.70 6.58
C GLU A 16 0.02 -1.74 7.57
N ALA A 17 -0.79 -1.35 8.55
CA ALA A 17 -1.35 -2.27 9.53
C ALA A 17 -2.22 -3.35 8.87
N ALA A 18 -3.03 -2.98 7.87
CA ALA A 18 -3.83 -3.91 7.10
C ALA A 18 -2.95 -4.90 6.31
N ALA A 19 -1.91 -4.41 5.63
CA ALA A 19 -0.98 -5.26 4.88
C ALA A 19 -0.18 -6.20 5.81
N GLN A 20 0.30 -5.71 6.96
CA GLN A 20 0.98 -6.53 7.96
C GLN A 20 0.07 -7.61 8.53
N ALA A 21 -1.18 -7.27 8.85
CA ALA A 21 -2.17 -8.23 9.33
C ALA A 21 -2.43 -9.34 8.28
N ALA A 22 -2.44 -9.01 6.99
CA ALA A 22 -2.55 -9.99 5.92
C ALA A 22 -1.33 -10.93 5.88
N CYS A 23 -0.11 -10.40 6.02
CA CYS A 23 1.13 -11.19 6.10
C CYS A 23 1.15 -12.15 7.31
N GLU A 24 0.46 -11.82 8.41
CA GLU A 24 0.36 -12.70 9.57
C GLU A 24 -0.58 -13.91 9.37
N HIS A 25 -1.58 -13.76 8.49
CA HIS A 25 -2.60 -14.78 8.25
C HIS A 25 -2.24 -15.70 7.08
N ALA A 26 -1.44 -15.22 6.13
CA ALA A 26 -0.85 -16.03 5.07
C ALA A 26 0.49 -15.42 4.67
N SER A 27 1.48 -16.23 4.27
CA SER A 27 2.69 -15.62 3.75
C SER A 27 2.40 -14.87 2.45
N ALA A 28 3.09 -13.74 2.33
CA ALA A 28 2.79 -12.66 1.41
C ALA A 28 3.34 -12.90 0.00
N SER A 29 3.09 -14.09 -0.53
CA SER A 29 3.23 -14.37 -1.95
C SER A 29 1.88 -14.79 -2.49
N TRP A 30 1.08 -13.78 -2.85
CA TRP A 30 -0.21 -13.99 -3.47
C TRP A 30 -0.05 -14.19 -4.97
N HIS A 31 -0.52 -15.32 -5.48
CA HIS A 31 -0.43 -15.66 -6.90
C HIS A 31 -1.75 -16.23 -7.40
N VAL A 32 -2.03 -16.04 -8.69
CA VAL A 32 -3.17 -16.71 -9.32
C VAL A 32 -2.83 -18.19 -9.51
N GLY A 33 -3.73 -19.06 -9.07
CA GLY A 33 -3.67 -20.49 -9.34
C GLY A 33 -3.76 -20.77 -10.84
N GLY A 34 -3.42 -21.99 -11.22
CA GLY A 34 -3.65 -22.46 -12.59
C GLY A 34 -2.65 -22.12 -13.67
N LEU A 35 -1.48 -21.58 -13.34
CA LEU A 35 -0.31 -21.75 -14.23
C LEU A 35 0.03 -23.23 -14.44
N ASN A 36 -0.24 -24.09 -13.45
CA ASN A 36 0.03 -25.54 -13.47
C ASN A 36 -1.20 -26.42 -13.22
N ASP A 37 -2.38 -25.83 -12.97
CA ASP A 37 -3.64 -26.53 -12.66
C ASP A 37 -4.85 -25.77 -13.23
N PRO A 38 -5.35 -26.13 -14.42
CA PRO A 38 -6.45 -25.42 -15.09
C PRO A 38 -7.72 -25.26 -14.23
N GLU A 39 -7.94 -26.14 -13.25
CA GLU A 39 -9.11 -26.07 -12.35
C GLU A 39 -8.96 -24.96 -11.29
N ALA A 40 -7.76 -24.43 -11.08
CA ALA A 40 -7.44 -23.38 -10.11
C ALA A 40 -7.23 -21.98 -10.73
N ALA A 41 -7.56 -21.77 -12.01
CA ALA A 41 -7.28 -20.54 -12.76
C ALA A 41 -7.89 -19.25 -12.13
N ASP A 42 -8.98 -19.38 -11.36
CA ASP A 42 -9.65 -18.27 -10.68
C ASP A 42 -9.46 -18.29 -9.14
N THR A 43 -8.42 -18.99 -8.68
CA THR A 43 -8.09 -19.07 -7.25
C THR A 43 -6.93 -18.15 -6.91
N VAL A 44 -7.05 -17.40 -5.81
CA VAL A 44 -5.88 -16.71 -5.23
C VAL A 44 -5.20 -17.68 -4.27
N LEU A 45 -4.00 -18.10 -4.64
CA LEU A 45 -3.15 -18.96 -3.83
C LEU A 45 -2.21 -18.11 -2.97
N MET A 46 -2.09 -18.45 -1.70
CA MET A 46 -1.21 -17.79 -0.74
C MET A 46 -0.11 -18.76 -0.29
N TRP A 47 1.15 -18.32 -0.30
CA TRP A 47 2.30 -19.18 -0.03
C TRP A 47 3.41 -18.53 0.82
N PRO A 48 4.12 -19.30 1.68
CA PRO A 48 3.75 -20.61 2.23
C PRO A 48 2.41 -20.62 2.97
N PRO A 49 1.78 -21.79 3.12
CA PRO A 49 0.48 -21.88 3.75
C PRO A 49 0.60 -21.59 5.25
N ASN A 50 -0.51 -21.17 5.85
CA ASN A 50 -0.51 -20.57 7.19
C ASN A 50 0.06 -21.52 8.26
N PRO A 51 1.22 -21.23 8.87
CA PRO A 51 1.83 -22.11 9.87
C PRO A 51 0.99 -22.21 11.16
N ARG A 52 0.23 -21.16 11.50
CA ARG A 52 -0.71 -21.16 12.63
C ARG A 52 -1.91 -22.06 12.36
N ALA A 53 -2.41 -22.09 11.12
CA ALA A 53 -3.47 -23.01 10.73
C ALA A 53 -3.01 -24.47 10.86
N ALA A 54 -1.80 -24.77 10.39
CA ALA A 54 -1.25 -26.13 10.47
C ALA A 54 -1.02 -26.56 11.93
N GLU A 55 -0.56 -25.64 12.78
CA GLU A 55 -0.42 -25.88 14.23
C GLU A 55 -1.78 -26.07 14.91
N PHE A 56 -2.79 -25.28 14.55
CA PHE A 56 -4.15 -25.41 15.05
C PHE A 56 -4.76 -26.77 14.68
N GLU A 57 -4.66 -27.19 13.41
CA GLU A 57 -5.12 -28.48 12.92
C GLU A 57 -4.47 -29.63 13.72
N ARG A 58 -3.14 -29.59 13.88
CA ARG A 58 -2.39 -30.56 14.70
C ARG A 58 -2.90 -30.62 16.13
N ARG A 59 -3.10 -29.46 16.78
CA ARG A 59 -3.62 -29.39 18.16
C ARG A 59 -5.04 -29.95 18.29
N LYS A 60 -5.85 -29.84 17.25
CA LYS A 60 -7.24 -30.33 17.22
C LYS A 60 -7.36 -31.78 16.73
N GLY A 61 -6.25 -32.42 16.32
CA GLY A 61 -6.27 -33.75 15.72
C GLY A 61 -6.99 -33.79 14.36
N LEU A 62 -7.07 -32.65 13.67
CA LEU A 62 -7.62 -32.56 12.32
C LEU A 62 -6.53 -32.98 11.30
N PRO A 63 -6.91 -33.52 10.12
CA PRO A 63 -5.98 -33.68 9.02
C PRO A 63 -5.28 -32.35 8.73
N VAL A 64 -3.95 -32.35 8.61
CA VAL A 64 -3.22 -31.14 8.24
C VAL A 64 -3.45 -30.92 6.75
N THR A 65 -4.32 -29.97 6.43
CA THR A 65 -4.66 -29.63 5.04
C THR A 65 -4.06 -28.28 4.65
N SER A 66 -3.74 -27.44 5.64
CA SER A 66 -3.03 -26.19 5.45
C SER A 66 -1.51 -26.35 5.35
N ASP A 67 -1.00 -27.56 5.11
CA ASP A 67 0.37 -27.77 4.60
C ASP A 67 0.40 -27.85 3.06
N ARG A 68 -0.78 -27.86 2.43
CA ARG A 68 -1.00 -27.65 0.99
C ARG A 68 -1.43 -26.22 0.75
N TRP A 69 -1.36 -25.77 -0.51
CA TRP A 69 -1.74 -24.43 -0.95
C TRP A 69 -3.01 -23.93 -0.25
N ASP A 70 -2.92 -22.81 0.48
CA ASP A 70 -4.09 -22.14 1.02
C ASP A 70 -4.64 -21.23 -0.09
N GLY A 71 -5.87 -21.50 -0.51
CA GLY A 71 -6.46 -20.90 -1.70
C GLY A 71 -7.85 -20.41 -1.40
N ILE A 72 -8.12 -19.14 -1.71
CA ILE A 72 -9.48 -18.62 -1.70
C ILE A 72 -9.99 -18.74 -3.14
N GLN A 73 -10.90 -19.69 -3.37
CA GLN A 73 -11.62 -19.78 -4.64
C GLN A 73 -12.50 -18.53 -4.76
N MET A 74 -12.25 -17.74 -5.79
CA MET A 74 -13.10 -16.60 -6.08
C MET A 74 -14.35 -17.07 -6.81
N ALA A 75 -15.46 -16.35 -6.66
CA ALA A 75 -16.61 -16.52 -7.56
C ALA A 75 -16.14 -16.36 -9.02
N ASP A 76 -16.85 -16.95 -9.98
CA ASP A 76 -16.60 -16.90 -11.44
C ASP A 76 -16.71 -15.45 -12.01
N ILE A 77 -15.88 -14.55 -11.49
CA ILE A 77 -15.74 -13.16 -11.87
C ILE A 77 -14.37 -13.06 -12.54
N PRO A 78 -14.34 -13.07 -13.89
CA PRO A 78 -13.08 -13.09 -14.63
C PRO A 78 -12.13 -11.97 -14.20
N GLY A 79 -10.91 -12.33 -13.86
CA GLY A 79 -9.84 -11.38 -13.51
C GLY A 79 -9.86 -10.87 -12.07
N LEU A 80 -10.84 -11.24 -11.23
CA LEU A 80 -10.87 -10.87 -9.82
C LEU A 80 -9.65 -11.45 -9.07
N ALA A 81 -9.34 -12.73 -9.29
CA ALA A 81 -8.18 -13.37 -8.67
C ALA A 81 -6.86 -12.68 -9.08
N LEU A 82 -6.74 -12.28 -10.35
CA LEU A 82 -5.57 -11.53 -10.84
C LEU A 82 -5.46 -10.15 -10.19
N HIS A 83 -6.59 -9.46 -10.02
CA HIS A 83 -6.60 -8.18 -9.34
C HIS A 83 -6.15 -8.33 -7.88
N ILE A 84 -6.72 -9.27 -7.13
CA ILE A 84 -6.35 -9.54 -5.73
C ILE A 84 -4.87 -9.92 -5.62
N ALA A 85 -4.38 -10.85 -6.44
CA ALA A 85 -2.98 -11.26 -6.43
C ALA A 85 -2.01 -10.10 -6.75
N ARG A 86 -2.41 -9.13 -7.58
CA ARG A 86 -1.61 -7.90 -7.81
C ARG A 86 -1.52 -6.99 -6.60
N HIS A 87 -2.44 -7.11 -5.65
CA HIS A 87 -2.41 -6.39 -4.37
C HIS A 87 -1.77 -7.21 -3.24
N ASP A 88 -0.83 -8.08 -3.61
CA ASP A 88 0.06 -8.80 -2.70
C ASP A 88 0.55 -7.91 -1.52
N PRO A 89 0.38 -8.35 -0.26
CA PRO A 89 0.71 -7.55 0.92
C PRO A 89 2.19 -7.09 0.98
N GLU A 90 3.13 -7.92 0.53
CA GLU A 90 4.56 -7.55 0.48
C GLU A 90 4.83 -6.47 -0.57
N ARG A 91 4.15 -6.54 -1.72
CA ARG A 91 4.14 -5.45 -2.70
C ARG A 91 3.55 -4.17 -2.10
N VAL A 92 2.42 -4.24 -1.40
CA VAL A 92 1.77 -3.08 -0.77
C VAL A 92 2.69 -2.43 0.26
N LEU A 93 3.37 -3.21 1.11
CA LEU A 93 4.36 -2.69 2.07
C LEU A 93 5.51 -1.94 1.38
N ARG A 94 6.00 -2.45 0.23
CA ARG A 94 7.02 -1.75 -0.59
C ARG A 94 6.50 -0.43 -1.16
N GLU A 95 5.25 -0.38 -1.60
CA GLU A 95 4.63 0.86 -2.06
C GLU A 95 4.48 1.87 -0.92
N ILE A 96 4.03 1.44 0.26
CA ILE A 96 3.92 2.30 1.44
C ILE A 96 5.28 2.86 1.84
N TRP A 97 6.33 2.04 1.83
CA TRP A 97 7.69 2.50 2.08
C TRP A 97 8.12 3.60 1.11
N ALA A 98 7.82 3.43 -0.19
CA ALA A 98 8.12 4.43 -1.21
C ALA A 98 7.34 5.73 -1.00
N LYS A 99 6.03 5.65 -0.67
CA LYS A 99 5.21 6.83 -0.35
C LYS A 99 5.73 7.54 0.90
N ARG A 100 6.11 6.81 1.95
CA ARG A 100 6.74 7.38 3.17
C ARG A 100 8.08 8.05 2.89
N ARG A 101 8.84 7.58 1.89
CA ARG A 101 10.07 8.25 1.47
C ARG A 101 9.79 9.66 0.93
N VAL A 102 8.73 9.85 0.15
CA VAL A 102 8.30 11.18 -0.34
C VAL A 102 8.00 12.13 0.81
N LEU A 103 7.31 11.66 1.87
CA LEU A 103 7.03 12.48 3.05
C LEU A 103 8.31 12.92 3.76
N ARG A 104 9.28 12.01 3.95
CA ARG A 104 10.57 12.33 4.55
C ARG A 104 11.37 13.32 3.70
N ASP A 105 11.40 13.13 2.38
CA ASP A 105 12.09 14.04 1.48
C ASP A 105 11.49 15.46 1.53
N TYR A 106 10.16 15.58 1.67
CA TYR A 106 9.51 16.88 1.89
C TYR A 106 9.96 17.54 3.19
N GLU A 107 9.97 16.80 4.30
CA GLU A 107 10.41 17.30 5.60
C GLU A 107 11.89 17.71 5.59
N ASP A 108 12.75 16.96 4.91
CA ASP A 108 14.18 17.27 4.71
C ASP A 108 14.36 18.58 3.95
N VAL A 109 13.64 18.75 2.84
CA VAL A 109 13.67 19.97 2.04
C VAL A 109 13.14 21.17 2.85
N GLN A 110 12.07 21.00 3.63
CA GLN A 110 11.56 22.06 4.51
C GLN A 110 12.57 22.46 5.59
N ARG A 111 13.32 21.50 6.16
CA ARG A 111 14.43 21.81 7.08
C ARG A 111 15.53 22.59 6.38
N ALA A 112 15.91 22.20 5.17
CA ALA A 112 16.94 22.89 4.39
C ALA A 112 16.54 24.33 4.05
N LEU A 113 15.26 24.58 3.67
CA LEU A 113 14.75 25.93 3.40
C LEU A 113 14.87 26.86 4.59
N LYS A 114 14.63 26.35 5.81
CA LYS A 114 14.71 27.16 7.03
C LYS A 114 16.15 27.63 7.34
N VAL A 115 17.15 26.91 6.82
CA VAL A 115 18.57 27.22 7.03
C VAL A 115 19.17 28.04 5.88
N ALA A 116 18.66 27.86 4.66
CA ALA A 116 19.14 28.59 3.48
C ALA A 116 18.67 30.05 3.50
N GLY A 117 19.60 30.99 3.29
CA GLY A 117 19.26 32.41 3.14
C GLY A 117 18.56 32.69 1.80
N PRO A 118 17.56 33.60 1.75
CA PRO A 118 16.88 33.96 0.52
C PRO A 118 17.85 34.44 -0.58
N GLY A 119 17.61 34.03 -1.83
CA GLY A 119 18.39 34.49 -3.00
C GLY A 119 19.77 33.85 -3.15
N THR A 120 20.09 32.83 -2.37
CA THR A 120 21.29 32.01 -2.57
C THR A 120 20.97 30.86 -3.54
N PRO A 121 21.90 30.42 -4.43
CA PRO A 121 21.64 29.28 -5.33
C PRO A 121 21.14 27.99 -4.62
N PRO A 122 21.60 27.66 -3.39
CA PRO A 122 20.99 26.59 -2.61
C PRO A 122 19.51 26.82 -2.27
N HIS A 123 19.09 28.06 -2.01
CA HIS A 123 17.70 28.40 -1.67
C HIS A 123 16.73 28.16 -2.83
N ASP A 124 17.09 28.56 -4.06
CA ASP A 124 16.19 28.43 -5.22
C ASP A 124 15.97 26.97 -5.61
N LEU A 125 17.03 26.15 -5.59
CA LEU A 125 16.94 24.71 -5.84
C LEU A 125 16.07 24.01 -4.79
N VAL A 126 16.25 24.35 -3.52
CA VAL A 126 15.47 23.76 -2.42
C VAL A 126 14.00 24.24 -2.47
N SER A 127 13.74 25.48 -2.90
CA SER A 127 12.39 26.02 -3.07
C SER A 127 11.62 25.30 -4.19
N GLY A 128 12.30 25.02 -5.31
CA GLY A 128 11.73 24.22 -6.40
C GLY A 128 11.36 22.80 -5.95
N ALA A 129 12.26 22.13 -5.23
CA ALA A 129 12.01 20.80 -4.69
C ALA A 129 10.81 20.79 -3.71
N ALA A 130 10.70 21.82 -2.86
CA ALA A 130 9.60 21.94 -1.90
C ALA A 130 8.23 22.04 -2.60
N ASN A 131 8.16 22.79 -3.70
CA ASN A 131 6.93 22.95 -4.48
C ASN A 131 6.50 21.66 -5.18
N ILE A 132 7.44 20.89 -5.72
CA ILE A 132 7.15 19.60 -6.38
C ILE A 132 6.69 18.58 -5.33
N LEU A 133 7.42 18.45 -4.23
CA LEU A 133 7.07 17.51 -3.17
C LEU A 133 5.74 17.88 -2.50
N SER A 134 5.44 19.18 -2.35
CA SER A 134 4.12 19.67 -1.95
C SER A 134 3.00 19.14 -2.86
N GLN A 135 3.18 19.22 -4.19
CA GLN A 135 2.19 18.68 -5.14
C GLN A 135 2.06 17.16 -5.03
N MET A 136 3.17 16.44 -4.87
CA MET A 136 3.14 14.99 -4.67
C MET A 136 2.35 14.59 -3.43
N LEU A 137 2.44 15.35 -2.32
CA LEU A 137 1.65 15.08 -1.12
C LEU A 137 0.15 15.18 -1.35
N HIS A 138 -0.31 16.14 -2.17
CA HIS A 138 -1.72 16.23 -2.53
C HIS A 138 -2.16 15.04 -3.41
N LEU A 139 -1.30 14.61 -4.35
CA LEU A 139 -1.57 13.42 -5.17
C LEU A 139 -1.65 12.14 -4.32
N LEU A 140 -0.80 12.02 -3.30
CA LEU A 140 -0.84 10.90 -2.35
C LEU A 140 -2.10 10.88 -1.48
N ALA A 141 -2.79 12.02 -1.34
CA ALA A 141 -4.05 12.08 -0.61
C ALA A 141 -5.27 11.69 -1.46
N LEU A 142 -5.18 11.72 -2.79
CA LEU A 142 -6.31 11.44 -3.69
C LEU A 142 -6.97 10.06 -3.49
N PRO A 143 -6.22 8.96 -3.25
CA PRO A 143 -6.84 7.65 -2.99
C PRO A 143 -7.75 7.63 -1.75
N TYR A 144 -7.62 8.62 -0.87
CA TYR A 144 -8.39 8.74 0.37
C TYR A 144 -9.46 9.83 0.29
N ALA A 145 -9.87 10.24 -0.92
CA ALA A 145 -10.86 11.30 -1.11
C ALA A 145 -12.25 10.99 -0.51
N ASP A 146 -12.58 9.71 -0.34
CA ASP A 146 -13.82 9.24 0.28
C ASP A 146 -13.73 9.17 1.82
N HIS A 147 -12.56 9.48 2.40
CA HIS A 147 -12.36 9.44 3.85
C HIS A 147 -13.05 10.64 4.53
N PRO A 148 -13.75 10.48 5.67
CA PRO A 148 -14.47 11.58 6.32
C PRO A 148 -13.58 12.76 6.75
N ASP A 149 -12.34 12.49 7.14
CA ASP A 149 -11.35 13.53 7.48
C ASP A 149 -10.67 14.16 6.26
N TYR A 150 -10.95 13.68 5.04
CA TYR A 150 -10.41 14.28 3.82
C TYR A 150 -11.01 15.67 3.62
N ARG A 151 -10.16 16.66 3.39
CA ARG A 151 -10.60 18.01 3.07
C ARG A 151 -10.51 18.23 1.56
N GLU A 152 -11.61 18.69 0.96
CA GLU A 152 -11.68 18.99 -0.48
C GLU A 152 -10.61 20.00 -0.95
N GLU A 153 -10.13 20.87 -0.05
CA GLU A 153 -9.00 21.78 -0.31
C GLU A 153 -7.67 21.06 -0.62
N TRP A 154 -7.54 19.78 -0.28
CA TRP A 154 -6.37 18.95 -0.62
C TRP A 154 -6.43 18.35 -2.02
N ARG A 155 -7.56 18.49 -2.73
CA ARG A 155 -7.69 18.04 -4.12
C ARG A 155 -7.01 19.07 -5.03
N LEU A 156 -5.91 18.69 -5.69
CA LEU A 156 -5.32 19.53 -6.73
C LEU A 156 -6.28 19.67 -7.93
N TRP A 157 -6.50 20.91 -8.37
CA TRP A 157 -7.25 21.23 -9.59
C TRP A 157 -6.35 21.11 -10.85
N PRO A 158 -6.82 20.62 -12.03
CA PRO A 158 -8.21 20.34 -12.38
C PRO A 158 -8.62 18.84 -12.31
N PRO A 159 -9.91 18.57 -12.02
CA PRO A 159 -10.48 17.24 -11.89
C PRO A 159 -10.64 16.59 -13.27
N GLY A 160 -9.81 15.60 -13.61
CA GLY A 160 -9.99 14.88 -14.87
C GLY A 160 -9.16 13.63 -15.12
N ALA A 161 -8.23 13.27 -14.25
CA ALA A 161 -7.23 12.24 -14.59
C ALA A 161 -7.46 10.85 -13.98
N ILE A 162 -8.46 10.65 -13.11
CA ILE A 162 -8.67 9.34 -12.47
C ILE A 162 -10.17 9.03 -12.47
N ARG A 163 -10.60 8.32 -13.50
CA ARG A 163 -11.84 7.52 -13.55
C ARG A 163 -11.46 6.08 -13.82
#